data_AF-A0A7K2Z343-F1
#
_entry.id   AF-A0A7K2Z343-F1
#
_cell.length_a   1.000
_cell.length_b   1.000
_cell.length_c   1.000
_cell.angle_alpha   90.00
_cell.angle_beta   90.00
_cell.angle_gamma   90.00
#
_symmetry.space_group_name_H-M   'P 1'
#
loop_
_entity.id
_entity.type
_entity.pdbx_description
1 polymer ?
#
loop_
_entity_poly.entity_id
_entity_poly.type
_entity_poly.pdbx_seq_one_letter_code
_entity_poly.pdbx_strand_id
1 'polypeptide(L)'
;MRRNAAVGVRGLRGVTVAGAVVVSLGMLSACGSDGESPLSTIRNSTGAPTGPVASPGESGLTSGLDEKVENESLSVGELVRRAKQSAGKIKTVHVVADVTSKGKAMKLDLRVDRASENFVGTIEQGSVRLEVRRIGSAMYIRGDESAYRTLVGTVDGEMAAKLLAGKWLKGSTNDDSLRSLRNITTVADPGAVLKSFPENGVKLPTETVNGRKMIPLTGPPGKDDGKVYIEAQGGRPYPVMVVSEEAENSGTVSYGDFDQPVKVDQPPAGDVIDIPKRSSASATPSSPKTGAAA
;
A
#
# COMPACT_ATOMS: atom_id res chain seq x y z
N MET A 1 -21.22 -2.52 49.00
CA MET A 1 -20.33 -1.34 49.19
C MET A 1 -18.93 -1.77 48.80
N ARG A 2 -18.42 -1.41 47.61
CA ARG A 2 -17.79 -0.13 47.20
C ARG A 2 -16.28 -0.06 47.53
N ARG A 3 -15.51 0.13 46.46
CA ARG A 3 -14.19 0.82 46.28
C ARG A 3 -12.93 -0.05 46.43
N ASN A 4 -12.22 -0.34 45.33
CA ASN A 4 -11.27 0.50 44.57
C ASN A 4 -9.97 0.79 45.31
N ALA A 5 -8.86 0.25 44.80
CA ALA A 5 -7.56 0.91 44.81
C ALA A 5 -6.86 0.63 43.47
N ALA A 6 -6.57 1.73 42.77
CA ALA A 6 -5.94 1.78 41.46
C ALA A 6 -4.45 1.40 41.54
N VAL A 7 -3.96 0.69 40.52
CA VAL A 7 -2.54 0.67 40.18
C VAL A 7 -2.41 1.36 38.84
N GLY A 8 -1.84 2.56 38.88
CA GLY A 8 -1.47 3.32 37.70
C GLY A 8 -0.32 2.62 36.99
N VAL A 9 -0.48 2.36 35.70
CA VAL A 9 0.64 2.01 34.82
C VAL A 9 0.95 3.23 33.97
N ARG A 10 2.11 3.80 34.27
CA ARG A 10 2.79 4.85 33.53
C ARG A 10 2.93 4.46 32.05
N GLY A 11 2.74 5.46 31.19
CA GLY A 11 2.80 5.34 29.75
C GLY A 11 4.03 4.59 29.24
N LEU A 12 3.78 3.50 28.54
CA LEU A 12 4.70 2.96 27.56
C LEU A 12 4.19 3.43 26.20
N ARG A 13 4.99 4.26 25.53
CA ARG A 13 4.85 4.53 24.10
C ARG A 13 5.04 3.21 23.37
N GLY A 14 3.94 2.50 23.14
CA GLY A 14 3.91 1.22 22.46
C GLY A 14 4.10 1.44 20.97
N VAL A 15 5.12 0.79 20.41
CA VAL A 15 5.23 0.57 18.97
C VAL A 15 4.05 -0.32 18.58
N THR A 16 3.07 0.28 17.92
CA THR A 16 1.93 -0.39 17.28
C THR A 16 2.43 -1.14 16.06
N VAL A 17 1.97 -2.37 15.83
CA VAL A 17 2.07 -3.01 14.52
C VAL A 17 1.07 -2.29 13.63
N ALA A 18 1.41 -1.09 13.17
CA ALA A 18 0.66 -0.41 12.14
C ALA A 18 1.00 -1.11 10.82
N GLY A 19 0.38 -2.28 10.63
CA GLY A 19 0.38 -3.05 9.40
C GLY A 19 -0.85 -2.75 8.56
N ALA A 20 -1.57 -1.66 8.83
CA ALA A 20 -2.61 -1.21 7.92
C ALA A 20 -1.94 -0.86 6.59
N VAL A 21 -2.21 -1.67 5.56
CA VAL A 21 -2.05 -1.22 4.18
C VAL A 21 -3.11 -0.15 3.98
N VAL A 22 -2.79 1.08 4.38
CA VAL A 22 -3.72 2.20 4.29
C VAL A 22 -3.83 2.59 2.83
N VAL A 23 -4.83 2.03 2.16
CA VAL A 23 -5.27 2.49 0.83
C VAL A 23 -5.91 3.87 1.01
N SER A 24 -5.07 4.88 1.02
CA SER A 24 -5.47 6.26 1.27
C SER A 24 -6.00 6.90 -0.02
N LEU A 25 -7.29 6.72 -0.34
CA LEU A 25 -7.96 7.64 -1.26
C LEU A 25 -8.29 8.93 -0.50
N GLY A 26 -7.36 9.88 -0.55
CA GLY A 26 -7.56 11.21 0.03
C GLY A 26 -8.61 11.99 -0.74
N MET A 27 -9.62 12.51 -0.02
CA MET A 27 -10.43 13.63 -0.48
C MET A 27 -9.63 14.91 -0.26
N LEU A 28 -9.61 15.79 -1.28
CA LEU A 28 -8.88 17.05 -1.24
C LEU A 28 -9.35 17.90 -0.05
N SER A 29 -8.43 18.18 0.87
CA SER A 29 -8.49 19.32 1.77
C SER A 29 -7.09 19.92 1.79
N ALA A 30 -6.94 21.03 1.09
CA ALA A 30 -5.72 21.80 1.01
C ALA A 30 -5.64 22.74 2.23
N CYS A 31 -4.51 22.74 2.96
CA CYS A 31 -3.81 23.93 3.46
C CYS A 31 -2.54 23.55 4.25
N GLY A 32 -1.42 24.26 4.02
CA GLY A 32 -0.43 24.60 5.04
C GLY A 32 0.90 23.80 5.09
N SER A 33 1.92 24.33 4.39
CA SER A 33 3.30 24.72 4.80
C SER A 33 3.88 24.18 6.14
N ASP A 34 5.16 23.84 6.37
CA ASP A 34 6.50 24.25 5.88
C ASP A 34 7.53 23.10 6.15
N GLY A 35 8.62 22.93 5.38
CA GLY A 35 10.04 23.21 5.76
C GLY A 35 10.53 22.45 7.01
N GLU A 36 11.66 21.74 7.12
CA GLU A 36 12.98 21.71 6.48
C GLU A 36 13.69 20.42 6.98
N SER A 37 14.68 19.88 6.27
CA SER A 37 15.67 18.96 6.85
C SER A 37 17.00 19.70 7.00
N PRO A 38 17.71 19.52 8.11
CA PRO A 38 19.14 19.30 7.95
C PRO A 38 19.74 18.24 8.89
N LEU A 39 20.63 17.47 8.29
CA LEU A 39 21.73 16.76 8.95
C LEU A 39 22.68 17.75 9.63
N SER A 40 23.42 17.23 10.62
CA SER A 40 24.72 17.67 11.17
C SER A 40 24.72 18.66 12.36
N THR A 41 25.18 18.17 13.53
CA THR A 41 26.36 18.69 14.28
C THR A 41 26.73 17.78 15.47
N ILE A 42 27.65 16.86 15.18
CA ILE A 42 28.83 16.36 15.94
C ILE A 42 29.03 16.80 17.41
N ARG A 43 29.41 15.85 18.30
CA ARG A 43 30.70 15.89 19.06
C ARG A 43 31.08 14.59 19.81
N ASN A 44 32.21 14.05 19.35
CA ASN A 44 33.35 13.48 20.09
C ASN A 44 33.13 12.60 21.33
N SER A 45 33.63 11.36 21.25
CA SER A 45 34.63 10.88 22.22
C SER A 45 35.56 9.83 21.60
N THR A 46 36.82 10.22 21.55
CA THR A 46 38.02 9.44 21.24
C THR A 46 38.26 8.36 22.29
N GLY A 47 38.75 7.18 21.86
CA GLY A 47 39.38 6.22 22.76
C GLY A 47 39.54 4.83 22.15
N ALA A 48 40.63 4.61 21.40
CA ALA A 48 41.15 3.28 21.12
C ALA A 48 41.94 2.76 22.34
N PRO A 49 42.03 1.44 22.52
CA PRO A 49 43.36 0.85 22.38
C PRO A 49 43.40 -0.42 21.53
N THR A 50 44.57 -0.61 20.94
CA THR A 50 45.06 -1.73 20.13
C THR A 50 45.26 -3.02 20.92
N GLY A 51 44.83 -4.14 20.34
CA GLY A 51 45.26 -5.51 20.69
C GLY A 51 44.68 -6.51 19.68
N PRO A 52 45.45 -7.52 19.22
CA PRO A 52 45.02 -8.42 18.16
C PRO A 52 44.14 -9.51 18.75
N VAL A 53 42.86 -9.56 18.34
CA VAL A 53 41.98 -10.67 18.67
C VAL A 53 41.60 -11.36 17.37
N ALA A 54 41.92 -12.65 17.35
CA ALA A 54 41.70 -13.59 16.28
C ALA A 54 40.31 -13.44 15.65
N SER A 55 40.28 -13.41 14.31
CA SER A 55 39.07 -13.60 13.53
C SER A 55 38.39 -14.91 13.92
N PRO A 56 37.16 -14.89 14.45
CA PRO A 56 36.27 -16.03 14.28
C PRO A 56 36.00 -16.10 12.78
N GLY A 57 36.21 -17.29 12.21
CA GLY A 57 36.05 -17.53 10.79
C GLY A 57 34.76 -16.93 10.24
N GLU A 58 34.87 -16.37 9.04
CA GLU A 58 33.73 -16.10 8.18
C GLU A 58 32.96 -17.41 8.00
N SER A 59 32.01 -17.67 8.90
CA SER A 59 30.86 -18.50 8.61
C SER A 59 30.17 -17.76 7.48
N GLY A 60 30.49 -18.16 6.26
CA GLY A 60 29.82 -17.72 5.07
C GLY A 60 28.32 -17.82 5.33
N LEU A 61 27.68 -16.66 5.44
CA LEU A 61 26.23 -16.52 5.31
C LEU A 61 25.92 -16.93 3.88
N THR A 62 25.82 -18.24 3.65
CA THR A 62 25.24 -18.80 2.45
C THR A 62 23.91 -18.08 2.27
N SER A 63 23.71 -17.44 1.13
CA SER A 63 22.46 -16.76 0.76
C SER A 63 21.26 -17.59 1.24
N GLY A 64 20.66 -17.16 2.36
CA GLY A 64 19.80 -17.99 3.20
C GLY A 64 18.40 -18.17 2.64
N LEU A 65 18.30 -18.62 1.40
CA LEU A 65 17.09 -18.97 0.68
C LEU A 65 17.26 -20.36 0.07
N ASP A 66 17.64 -21.34 0.90
CA ASP A 66 17.52 -22.73 0.48
C ASP A 66 16.02 -23.02 0.30
N GLU A 67 15.59 -23.06 -0.96
CA GLU A 67 14.20 -23.30 -1.36
C GLU A 67 13.75 -24.73 -1.04
N LYS A 68 14.66 -25.63 -0.63
CA LYS A 68 14.34 -27.00 -0.22
C LYS A 68 13.97 -27.11 1.26
N VAL A 69 14.23 -26.08 2.06
CA VAL A 69 13.84 -26.07 3.48
C VAL A 69 12.35 -25.80 3.60
N GLU A 70 11.64 -26.64 4.34
CA GLU A 70 10.23 -26.41 4.66
C GLU A 70 10.09 -25.17 5.55
N ASN A 71 9.24 -24.23 5.14
CA ASN A 71 9.02 -22.99 5.88
C ASN A 71 8.49 -23.24 7.31
N GLU A 72 7.77 -24.34 7.52
CA GLU A 72 7.23 -24.73 8.83
C GLU A 72 8.32 -25.02 9.86
N SER A 73 9.48 -25.51 9.42
CA SER A 73 10.63 -25.81 10.29
C SER A 73 11.38 -24.56 10.76
N LEU A 74 11.16 -23.41 10.12
CA LEU A 74 11.86 -22.17 10.42
C LEU A 74 11.35 -21.54 11.72
N SER A 75 12.25 -20.88 12.46
CA SER A 75 11.84 -19.99 13.56
C SER A 75 11.04 -18.79 13.02
N VAL A 76 10.27 -18.12 13.89
CA VAL A 76 9.51 -16.91 13.51
C VAL A 76 10.43 -15.87 12.86
N GLY A 77 11.54 -15.54 13.53
CA GLY A 77 12.47 -14.52 13.05
C GLY A 77 13.09 -14.87 11.70
N GLU A 78 13.48 -16.13 11.52
CA GLU A 78 14.04 -16.61 10.25
C GLU A 78 12.99 -16.59 9.12
N LEU A 79 11.76 -17.04 9.42
CA LEU A 79 10.66 -17.04 8.45
C LEU A 79 10.32 -15.62 8.00
N VAL A 80 10.18 -14.67 8.94
CA VAL A 80 9.92 -13.25 8.64
C VAL A 80 11.08 -12.64 7.84
N ARG A 81 12.33 -12.91 8.22
CA ARG A 81 13.51 -12.41 7.51
C ARG A 81 13.56 -12.91 6.06
N ARG A 82 13.38 -14.22 5.85
CA ARG A 82 13.34 -14.80 4.50
C ARG A 82 12.15 -14.29 3.71
N ALA A 83 11.00 -14.06 4.35
CA ALA A 83 9.80 -13.57 3.69
C ALA A 83 9.96 -12.12 3.23
N LYS A 84 10.56 -11.25 4.05
CA LYS A 84 10.97 -9.89 3.64
C LYS A 84 11.88 -9.91 2.42
N GLN A 85 12.90 -10.76 2.45
CA GLN A 85 13.86 -10.87 1.35
C GLN A 85 13.22 -11.41 0.07
N SER A 86 12.30 -12.37 0.21
CA SER A 86 11.60 -12.97 -0.93
C SER A 86 10.59 -12.00 -1.53
N ALA A 87 9.77 -11.35 -0.69
CA ALA A 87 8.79 -10.36 -1.13
C ALA A 87 9.43 -9.14 -1.80
N GLY A 88 10.63 -8.74 -1.37
CA GLY A 88 11.40 -7.66 -2.00
C GLY A 88 11.88 -7.99 -3.42
N LYS A 89 11.88 -9.26 -3.84
CA LYS A 89 12.30 -9.71 -5.17
C LYS A 89 11.14 -9.92 -6.14
N ILE A 90 9.90 -9.87 -5.67
CA ILE A 90 8.70 -10.02 -6.50
C ILE A 90 8.62 -8.83 -7.45
N LYS A 91 8.57 -9.10 -8.76
CA LYS A 91 8.49 -8.09 -9.82
C LYS A 91 7.05 -7.77 -10.17
N THR A 92 6.24 -8.80 -10.32
CA THR A 92 4.81 -8.67 -10.64
C THR A 92 3.98 -9.44 -9.64
N VAL A 93 2.76 -8.95 -9.39
CA VAL A 93 1.85 -9.55 -8.42
C VAL A 93 0.41 -9.29 -8.82
N HIS A 94 -0.43 -10.30 -8.58
CA HIS A 94 -1.88 -10.15 -8.55
C HIS A 94 -2.30 -9.96 -7.10
N VAL A 95 -2.96 -8.84 -6.82
CA VAL A 95 -3.47 -8.49 -5.49
C VAL A 95 -5.00 -8.41 -5.54
N VAL A 96 -5.63 -9.13 -4.62
CA VAL A 96 -7.07 -9.04 -4.38
C VAL A 96 -7.28 -8.56 -2.96
N ALA A 97 -8.04 -7.49 -2.76
CA ALA A 97 -8.35 -6.98 -1.44
C ALA A 97 -9.86 -6.83 -1.25
N ASP A 98 -10.34 -7.19 -0.08
CA ASP A 98 -11.68 -6.88 0.43
C ASP A 98 -11.50 -6.32 1.83
N VAL A 99 -11.55 -4.99 1.94
CA VAL A 99 -11.17 -4.26 3.14
C VAL A 99 -12.19 -3.20 3.49
N THR A 100 -12.37 -2.98 4.78
CA THR A 100 -13.04 -1.81 5.32
C THR A 100 -11.97 -0.88 5.86
N SER A 101 -11.94 0.38 5.40
CA SER A 101 -11.01 1.39 5.89
C SER A 101 -11.80 2.64 6.29
N LYS A 102 -11.67 3.07 7.54
CA LYS A 102 -12.46 4.17 8.13
C LYS A 102 -13.97 3.99 7.90
N GLY A 103 -14.45 2.77 8.09
CA GLY A 103 -15.85 2.39 7.91
C GLY A 103 -16.34 2.33 6.45
N LYS A 104 -15.46 2.46 5.47
CA LYS A 104 -15.82 2.35 4.04
C LYS A 104 -15.28 1.03 3.46
N ALA A 105 -16.19 0.20 2.97
CA ALA A 105 -15.85 -1.01 2.24
C ALA A 105 -15.24 -0.69 0.88
N MET A 106 -14.17 -1.40 0.55
CA MET A 106 -13.41 -1.29 -0.69
C MET A 106 -13.00 -2.67 -1.17
N LYS A 107 -13.17 -2.92 -2.45
CA LYS A 107 -12.62 -4.11 -3.12
C LYS A 107 -11.64 -3.73 -4.19
N LEU A 108 -10.65 -4.58 -4.38
CA LEU A 108 -9.58 -4.43 -5.33
C LEU A 108 -9.27 -5.77 -5.99
N ASP A 109 -9.03 -5.74 -7.30
CA ASP A 109 -8.39 -6.83 -8.04
C ASP A 109 -7.44 -6.15 -9.03
N LEU A 110 -6.13 -6.21 -8.77
CA LEU A 110 -5.12 -5.60 -9.63
C LEU A 110 -4.01 -6.58 -9.98
N ARG A 111 -3.55 -6.53 -11.23
CA ARG A 111 -2.25 -7.05 -11.65
C ARG A 111 -1.29 -5.89 -11.78
N VAL A 112 -0.17 -5.94 -11.08
CA VAL A 112 0.79 -4.85 -10.97
C VAL A 112 2.18 -5.32 -11.36
N ASP A 113 2.83 -4.60 -12.28
CA ASP A 113 4.27 -4.60 -12.45
C ASP A 113 4.86 -3.56 -11.50
N ARG A 114 5.61 -4.02 -10.50
CA ARG A 114 6.16 -3.17 -9.43
C ARG A 114 7.36 -2.36 -9.87
N ALA A 115 8.06 -2.78 -10.94
CA ALA A 115 9.23 -2.06 -11.45
C ALA A 115 8.81 -0.87 -12.30
N SER A 116 7.81 -1.06 -13.19
CA SER A 116 7.31 0.02 -14.04
C SER A 116 6.11 0.78 -13.43
N GLU A 117 5.55 0.25 -12.33
CA GLU A 117 4.28 0.66 -11.72
C GLU A 117 3.07 0.56 -12.66
N ASN A 118 3.18 -0.20 -13.76
CA ASN A 118 2.06 -0.42 -14.65
C ASN A 118 1.09 -1.37 -13.97
N PHE A 119 -0.21 -1.13 -14.14
CA PHE A 119 -1.21 -2.02 -13.59
C PHE A 119 -2.48 -2.02 -14.43
N VAL A 120 -3.27 -3.08 -14.24
CA VAL A 120 -4.63 -3.22 -14.78
C VAL A 120 -5.49 -3.92 -13.75
N GLY A 121 -6.76 -3.52 -13.67
CA GLY A 121 -7.73 -4.24 -12.86
C GLY A 121 -8.95 -3.41 -12.51
N THR A 122 -9.55 -3.70 -11.37
CA THR A 122 -10.79 -3.08 -10.91
C THR A 122 -10.73 -2.61 -9.47
N ILE A 123 -11.42 -1.51 -9.19
CA ILE A 123 -11.62 -0.94 -7.86
C ILE A 123 -13.12 -0.82 -7.63
N GLU A 124 -13.59 -1.25 -6.47
CA GLU A 124 -14.97 -1.04 -6.03
C GLU A 124 -15.01 -0.32 -4.69
N GLN A 125 -15.92 0.63 -4.56
CA GLN A 125 -16.20 1.32 -3.31
C GLN A 125 -17.69 1.65 -3.22
N GLY A 126 -18.39 1.04 -2.26
CA GLY A 126 -19.85 1.12 -2.20
C GLY A 126 -20.49 0.57 -3.46
N SER A 127 -21.31 1.37 -4.16
CA SER A 127 -21.93 1.02 -5.43
C SER A 127 -21.08 1.35 -6.66
N VAL A 128 -19.92 1.99 -6.48
CA VAL A 128 -19.07 2.45 -7.58
C VAL A 128 -18.08 1.36 -7.94
N ARG A 129 -18.02 0.98 -9.22
CA ARG A 129 -17.00 0.10 -9.80
C ARG A 129 -16.26 0.81 -10.91
N LEU A 130 -14.94 0.74 -10.88
CA LEU A 130 -14.04 1.34 -11.87
C LEU A 130 -13.11 0.26 -12.43
N GLU A 131 -12.96 0.23 -13.75
CA GLU A 131 -11.80 -0.38 -14.41
C GLU A 131 -10.67 0.64 -14.47
N VAL A 132 -9.45 0.22 -14.16
CA VAL A 132 -8.28 1.10 -14.10
C VAL A 132 -7.09 0.50 -14.82
N ARG A 133 -6.33 1.35 -15.50
CA ARG A 133 -5.07 0.98 -16.17
C ARG A 133 -4.03 2.07 -15.99
N ARG A 134 -2.78 1.67 -15.76
CA ARG A 134 -1.62 2.56 -15.85
C ARG A 134 -0.62 2.05 -16.87
N ILE A 135 -0.22 2.93 -17.78
CA ILE A 135 0.79 2.68 -18.81
C ILE A 135 1.77 3.85 -18.80
N GLY A 136 2.93 3.65 -18.16
CA GLY A 136 3.92 4.69 -17.93
C GLY A 136 3.33 5.85 -17.13
N SER A 137 3.29 7.04 -17.75
CA SER A 137 2.72 8.25 -17.16
C SER A 137 1.24 8.47 -17.48
N ALA A 138 0.61 7.57 -18.23
CA ALA A 138 -0.81 7.65 -18.56
C ALA A 138 -1.62 6.76 -17.62
N MET A 139 -2.73 7.29 -17.12
CA MET A 139 -3.68 6.56 -16.31
C MET A 139 -5.07 6.64 -16.93
N TYR A 140 -5.73 5.50 -16.99
CA TYR A 140 -7.03 5.33 -17.63
C TYR A 140 -8.03 4.82 -16.60
N ILE A 141 -9.21 5.41 -16.58
CA ILE A 141 -10.31 5.07 -15.68
C ILE A 141 -11.56 4.88 -16.52
N ARG A 142 -12.29 3.80 -16.30
CA ARG A 142 -13.59 3.56 -16.92
C ARG A 142 -14.61 3.17 -15.87
N GLY A 143 -15.75 3.82 -15.88
CA GLY A 143 -16.91 3.48 -15.05
C GLY A 143 -18.18 3.41 -15.87
N ASP A 144 -19.25 2.92 -15.25
CA ASP A 144 -20.60 3.09 -15.78
C ASP A 144 -21.13 4.51 -15.47
N GLU A 145 -22.37 4.78 -15.89
CA GLU A 145 -23.00 6.08 -15.62
C GLU A 145 -23.09 6.37 -14.11
N SER A 146 -23.39 5.36 -13.29
CA SER A 146 -23.53 5.51 -11.85
C SER A 146 -22.20 5.91 -11.19
N ALA A 147 -21.10 5.28 -11.63
CA ALA A 147 -19.76 5.59 -11.20
C ALA A 147 -19.39 7.04 -11.55
N TYR A 148 -19.65 7.48 -12.78
CA TYR A 148 -19.36 8.86 -13.17
C TYR A 148 -20.24 9.89 -12.49
N ARG A 149 -21.50 9.56 -12.21
CA ARG A 149 -22.39 10.44 -11.44
C ARG A 149 -21.83 10.70 -10.04
N THR A 150 -21.33 9.66 -9.37
CA THR A 150 -20.66 9.78 -8.07
C THR A 150 -19.36 10.59 -8.14
N LEU A 151 -18.62 10.48 -9.25
CA LEU A 151 -17.34 11.19 -9.42
C LEU A 151 -17.50 12.68 -9.79
N VAL A 152 -18.52 13.04 -10.57
CA VAL A 152 -18.69 14.40 -11.13
C VAL A 152 -19.63 15.28 -10.27
N GLY A 153 -20.61 14.69 -9.58
CA GLY A 153 -21.28 15.30 -8.42
C GLY A 153 -22.12 16.58 -8.63
N THR A 154 -22.44 16.99 -9.86
CA THR A 154 -23.24 18.22 -10.15
C THR A 154 -24.39 17.96 -11.14
N VAL A 155 -25.32 18.92 -11.30
CA VAL A 155 -26.45 18.83 -12.26
C VAL A 155 -25.93 18.77 -13.71
N ASP A 156 -24.92 19.58 -14.07
CA ASP A 156 -24.19 19.44 -15.33
C ASP A 156 -23.44 18.10 -15.42
N GLY A 157 -23.08 17.55 -14.25
CA GLY A 157 -22.47 16.25 -14.06
C GLY A 157 -23.36 15.06 -14.41
N GLU A 158 -24.69 15.19 -14.44
CA GLU A 158 -25.58 14.10 -14.82
C GLU A 158 -25.56 13.86 -16.34
N MET A 159 -25.64 14.93 -17.13
CA MET A 159 -25.47 14.85 -18.58
C MET A 159 -24.04 14.42 -18.93
N ALA A 160 -23.03 14.93 -18.22
CA ALA A 160 -21.65 14.49 -18.40
C ALA A 160 -21.49 13.00 -18.05
N ALA A 161 -22.06 12.51 -16.94
CA ALA A 161 -21.99 11.10 -16.57
C ALA A 161 -22.57 10.19 -17.65
N LYS A 162 -23.70 10.59 -18.26
CA LYS A 162 -24.31 9.84 -19.37
C LYS A 162 -23.44 9.84 -20.63
N LEU A 163 -22.79 10.96 -20.96
CA LEU A 163 -21.88 11.05 -22.10
C LEU A 163 -20.57 10.27 -21.88
N LEU A 164 -20.10 10.20 -20.63
CA LEU A 164 -18.86 9.52 -20.27
C LEU A 164 -19.05 8.03 -20.00
N ALA A 165 -20.28 7.57 -19.73
CA ALA A 165 -20.60 6.18 -19.40
C ALA A 165 -19.93 5.19 -20.36
N GLY A 166 -19.11 4.29 -19.79
CA GLY A 166 -18.39 3.29 -20.57
C GLY A 166 -17.22 3.81 -21.41
N LYS A 167 -16.90 5.11 -21.40
CA LYS A 167 -15.69 5.69 -21.99
C LYS A 167 -14.53 5.64 -21.01
N TRP A 168 -13.31 5.70 -21.54
CA TRP A 168 -12.06 5.76 -20.78
C TRP A 168 -11.64 7.20 -20.57
N LEU A 169 -11.65 7.65 -19.33
CA LEU A 169 -11.02 8.90 -18.94
C LEU A 169 -9.51 8.71 -18.86
N LYS A 170 -8.75 9.52 -19.59
CA LYS A 170 -7.29 9.50 -19.58
C LYS A 170 -6.74 10.71 -18.85
N GLY A 171 -5.83 10.49 -17.92
CA GLY A 171 -5.09 11.54 -17.24
C GLY A 171 -3.61 11.20 -17.07
N SER A 172 -2.88 12.16 -16.52
CA SER A 172 -1.46 12.00 -16.20
C SER A 172 -1.29 11.43 -14.79
N THR A 173 -0.34 10.53 -14.60
CA THR A 173 0.05 10.07 -13.26
C THR A 173 0.61 11.21 -12.40
N ASN A 174 1.01 12.33 -13.00
CA ASN A 174 1.49 13.52 -12.28
C ASN A 174 0.36 14.47 -11.87
N ASP A 175 -0.88 14.18 -12.26
CA ASP A 175 -2.04 15.00 -11.87
C ASP A 175 -2.41 14.71 -10.41
N ASP A 176 -2.56 15.76 -9.61
CA ASP A 176 -2.90 15.62 -8.19
C ASP A 176 -4.30 15.02 -7.99
N SER A 177 -5.21 15.27 -8.92
CA SER A 177 -6.55 14.64 -8.93
C SER A 177 -6.47 13.11 -9.01
N LEU A 178 -5.36 12.57 -9.50
CA LEU A 178 -5.11 11.15 -9.69
C LEU A 178 -4.12 10.55 -8.69
N ARG A 179 -3.65 11.33 -7.71
CA ARG A 179 -2.69 10.90 -6.68
C ARG A 179 -3.15 9.66 -5.92
N SER A 180 -4.41 9.63 -5.52
CA SER A 180 -4.99 8.52 -4.78
C SER A 180 -4.97 7.22 -5.57
N LEU A 181 -5.28 7.28 -6.87
CA LEU A 181 -5.22 6.12 -7.76
C LEU A 181 -3.76 5.72 -8.05
N ARG A 182 -2.83 6.66 -8.19
CA ARG A 182 -1.40 6.36 -8.33
C ARG A 182 -0.89 5.55 -7.13
N ASN A 183 -1.30 5.95 -5.92
CA ASN A 183 -0.89 5.32 -4.67
C ASN A 183 -1.59 3.96 -4.40
N ILE A 184 -2.56 3.54 -5.22
CA ILE A 184 -3.25 2.26 -5.02
C ILE A 184 -2.28 1.08 -5.05
N THR A 185 -1.22 1.18 -5.86
CA THR A 185 -0.22 0.13 -6.04
C THR A 185 0.64 -0.14 -4.81
N THR A 186 0.57 0.72 -3.78
CA THR A 186 1.23 0.46 -2.49
C THR A 186 0.73 -0.83 -1.82
N VAL A 187 -0.53 -1.23 -2.08
CA VAL A 187 -1.09 -2.51 -1.63
C VAL A 187 -0.40 -3.72 -2.27
N ALA A 188 0.25 -3.54 -3.42
CA ALA A 188 0.95 -4.57 -4.18
C ALA A 188 2.40 -4.81 -3.70
N ASP A 189 2.72 -4.45 -2.45
CA ASP A 189 3.93 -4.89 -1.75
C ASP A 189 3.58 -5.94 -0.70
N PRO A 190 3.66 -7.26 -1.02
CA PRO A 190 3.36 -8.32 -0.06
C PRO A 190 4.24 -8.27 1.20
N GLY A 191 5.43 -7.66 1.10
CA GLY A 191 6.35 -7.51 2.21
C GLY A 191 6.06 -6.31 3.11
N ALA A 192 5.11 -5.44 2.76
CA ALA A 192 4.86 -4.20 3.50
C ALA A 192 4.51 -4.47 4.96
N VAL A 193 3.57 -5.38 5.22
CA VAL A 193 3.14 -5.78 6.57
C VAL A 193 4.29 -6.37 7.39
N LEU A 194 5.23 -7.07 6.73
CA LEU A 194 6.35 -7.69 7.42
C LEU A 194 7.36 -6.66 7.92
N LYS A 195 7.51 -5.51 7.24
CA LYS A 195 8.49 -4.47 7.64
C LYS A 195 8.34 -4.06 9.10
N SER A 196 7.09 -3.95 9.56
CA SER A 196 6.71 -3.60 10.93
C SER A 196 6.40 -4.80 11.82
N PHE A 197 6.61 -6.04 11.34
CA PHE A 197 6.34 -7.24 12.12
C PHE A 197 7.25 -7.27 13.37
N PRO A 198 6.68 -7.48 14.56
CA PRO A 198 7.41 -7.35 15.81
C PRO A 198 8.41 -8.50 16.00
N GLU A 199 9.55 -8.21 16.63
CA GLU A 199 10.58 -9.22 16.92
C GLU A 199 10.06 -10.34 17.82
N ASN A 200 9.12 -10.01 18.72
CA ASN A 200 8.44 -10.95 19.60
C ASN A 200 7.10 -11.46 19.03
N GLY A 201 6.91 -11.38 17.71
CA GLY A 201 5.75 -11.97 17.05
C GLY A 201 5.70 -13.49 17.21
N VAL A 202 4.53 -14.05 16.91
CA VAL A 202 4.20 -15.45 17.19
C VAL A 202 3.91 -16.18 15.89
N LYS A 203 4.45 -17.39 15.77
CA LYS A 203 4.06 -18.37 14.75
C LYS A 203 2.99 -19.27 15.34
N LEU A 204 1.79 -19.21 14.77
CA LEU A 204 0.66 -20.05 15.18
C LEU A 204 0.77 -21.45 14.57
N PRO A 205 0.03 -22.44 15.09
CA PRO A 205 -0.11 -23.74 14.45
C PRO A 205 -0.55 -23.59 12.99
N THR A 206 -0.02 -24.45 12.12
CA THR A 206 -0.40 -24.42 10.72
C THR A 206 -1.87 -24.74 10.53
N GLU A 207 -2.50 -24.08 9.58
CA GLU A 207 -3.88 -24.34 9.18
C GLU A 207 -4.03 -24.43 7.67
N THR A 208 -5.11 -25.06 7.20
CA THR A 208 -5.39 -25.19 5.77
C THR A 208 -6.26 -24.03 5.31
N VAL A 209 -5.74 -23.22 4.39
CA VAL A 209 -6.48 -22.12 3.75
C VAL A 209 -6.49 -22.38 2.25
N ASN A 210 -7.68 -22.43 1.64
CA ASN A 210 -7.86 -22.70 0.21
C ASN A 210 -7.09 -23.94 -0.28
N GLY A 211 -7.12 -25.03 0.49
CA GLY A 211 -6.47 -26.30 0.15
C GLY A 211 -4.94 -26.31 0.32
N ARG A 212 -4.34 -25.23 0.84
CA ARG A 212 -2.90 -25.12 1.06
C ARG A 212 -2.58 -25.01 2.55
N LYS A 213 -1.52 -25.69 2.99
CA LYS A 213 -1.05 -25.62 4.38
C LYS A 213 -0.33 -24.29 4.57
N MET A 214 -0.83 -23.46 5.48
CA MET A 214 -0.33 -22.13 5.77
C MET A 214 0.18 -22.02 7.21
N ILE A 215 1.15 -21.13 7.40
CA ILE A 215 1.70 -20.69 8.68
C ILE A 215 1.15 -19.29 8.96
N PRO A 216 0.24 -19.13 9.93
CA PRO A 216 -0.18 -17.81 10.36
C PRO A 216 0.86 -17.19 11.29
N LEU A 217 1.26 -15.96 11.01
CA LEU A 217 2.10 -15.11 11.84
C LEU A 217 1.26 -13.98 12.41
N THR A 218 1.39 -13.71 13.70
CA THR A 218 0.63 -12.66 14.39
C THR A 218 1.49 -11.92 15.42
N GLY A 219 0.98 -10.83 15.97
CA GLY A 219 1.61 -10.11 17.07
C GLY A 219 1.66 -10.93 18.37
N PRO A 220 2.35 -10.41 19.41
CA PRO A 220 2.27 -11.02 20.74
C PRO A 220 0.83 -10.90 21.31
N PRO A 221 0.39 -11.83 22.18
CA PRO A 221 -0.95 -11.81 22.75
C PRO A 221 -1.33 -10.47 23.38
N GLY A 222 -2.59 -10.05 23.19
CA GLY A 222 -3.12 -8.79 23.71
C GLY A 222 -2.71 -7.54 22.91
N LYS A 223 -2.03 -7.73 21.77
CA LYS A 223 -1.83 -6.71 20.74
C LYS A 223 -2.38 -7.26 19.42
N ASP A 224 -3.27 -6.49 18.80
CA ASP A 224 -3.79 -6.63 17.41
C ASP A 224 -3.82 -8.05 16.81
N ASP A 225 -5.01 -8.56 16.53
CA ASP A 225 -5.25 -9.94 16.10
C ASP A 225 -4.98 -10.18 14.60
N GLY A 226 -4.37 -9.21 13.93
CA GLY A 226 -3.95 -9.32 12.54
C GLY A 226 -3.03 -10.52 12.28
N LYS A 227 -3.18 -11.14 11.11
CA LYS A 227 -2.43 -12.33 10.68
C LYS A 227 -1.81 -12.13 9.31
N VAL A 228 -0.57 -12.60 9.16
CA VAL A 228 0.12 -12.75 7.88
C VAL A 228 0.33 -14.22 7.62
N TYR A 229 -0.11 -14.69 6.46
CA TYR A 229 -0.05 -16.09 6.08
C TYR A 229 1.08 -16.34 5.10
N ILE A 230 1.87 -17.36 5.38
CA ILE A 230 2.96 -17.85 4.54
C ILE A 230 2.74 -19.35 4.27
N GLU A 231 3.01 -19.83 3.06
CA GLU A 231 2.89 -21.25 2.75
C GLU A 231 3.88 -22.10 3.58
N ALA A 232 3.38 -23.19 4.16
CA ALA A 232 4.15 -24.05 5.07
C ALA A 232 5.18 -24.92 4.35
N GLN A 233 4.83 -25.35 3.13
CA GLN A 233 5.67 -26.20 2.30
C GLN A 233 6.89 -25.43 1.77
N GLY A 234 7.92 -26.17 1.34
CA GLY A 234 9.18 -25.59 0.86
C GLY A 234 9.01 -24.58 -0.27
N GLY A 235 10.08 -23.81 -0.53
CA GLY A 235 10.11 -22.73 -1.50
C GLY A 235 10.35 -21.38 -0.83
N ARG A 236 10.15 -20.30 -1.58
CA ARG A 236 10.30 -18.94 -1.06
C ARG A 236 9.11 -18.59 -0.16
N PRO A 237 9.33 -18.13 1.07
CA PRO A 237 8.24 -17.79 1.98
C PRO A 237 7.58 -16.47 1.54
N TYR A 238 6.61 -16.55 0.64
CA TYR A 238 5.84 -15.39 0.22
C TYR A 238 4.69 -15.13 1.20
N PRO A 239 4.46 -13.86 1.60
CA PRO A 239 3.19 -13.46 2.17
C PRO A 239 2.11 -13.62 1.11
N VAL A 240 1.17 -14.54 1.33
CA VAL A 240 0.10 -14.86 0.38
C VAL A 240 -1.25 -14.31 0.82
N MET A 241 -1.40 -14.02 2.11
CA MET A 241 -2.63 -13.43 2.64
C MET A 241 -2.33 -12.62 3.90
N VAL A 242 -3.01 -11.50 4.07
CA VAL A 242 -2.99 -10.65 5.26
C VAL A 242 -4.43 -10.45 5.69
N VAL A 243 -4.70 -10.69 6.97
CA VAL A 243 -6.01 -10.49 7.60
C VAL A 243 -5.85 -9.46 8.71
N SER A 244 -6.70 -8.45 8.72
CA SER A 244 -6.82 -7.47 9.79
C SER A 244 -8.21 -7.57 10.41
N GLU A 245 -8.27 -7.59 11.75
CA GLU A 245 -9.52 -7.62 12.52
C GLU A 245 -9.78 -6.29 13.24
N GLU A 246 -9.00 -5.25 12.97
CA GLU A 246 -9.20 -3.91 13.55
C GLU A 246 -10.59 -3.35 13.19
N ALA A 247 -11.32 -2.84 14.18
CA ALA A 247 -12.71 -2.40 14.01
C ALA A 247 -12.91 -1.38 12.87
N GLU A 248 -12.00 -0.42 12.72
CA GLU A 248 -12.09 0.61 11.67
C GLU A 248 -11.32 0.26 10.39
N ASN A 249 -10.39 -0.71 10.45
CA ASN A 249 -9.48 -1.09 9.36
C ASN A 249 -9.34 -2.61 9.26
N SER A 250 -10.44 -3.30 8.96
CA SER A 250 -10.50 -4.76 8.86
C SER A 250 -10.51 -5.25 7.42
N GLY A 251 -10.27 -6.53 7.24
CA GLY A 251 -10.46 -7.22 5.97
C GLY A 251 -9.28 -8.07 5.58
N THR A 252 -9.27 -8.48 4.32
CA THR A 252 -8.30 -9.44 3.78
C THR A 252 -7.64 -8.89 2.53
N VAL A 253 -6.32 -9.06 2.44
CA VAL A 253 -5.53 -8.83 1.23
C VAL A 253 -4.88 -10.15 0.85
N SER A 254 -5.10 -10.62 -0.37
CA SER A 254 -4.52 -11.84 -0.93
C SER A 254 -3.55 -11.50 -2.04
N TYR A 255 -2.47 -12.26 -2.12
CA TYR A 255 -1.42 -12.11 -3.12
C TYR A 255 -1.22 -13.44 -3.88
N GLY A 256 -1.07 -13.34 -5.19
CA GLY A 256 -0.85 -14.49 -6.06
C GLY A 256 -0.21 -14.09 -7.38
N ASP A 257 -0.15 -15.05 -8.30
CA ASP A 257 0.42 -14.90 -9.65
C ASP A 257 1.76 -14.15 -9.66
N PHE A 258 2.62 -14.46 -8.68
CA PHE A 258 3.91 -13.81 -8.52
C PHE A 258 4.78 -14.02 -9.76
N ASP A 259 5.46 -12.95 -10.18
CA ASP A 259 6.41 -12.93 -11.30
C ASP A 259 5.80 -13.37 -12.65
N GLN A 260 4.47 -13.38 -12.77
CA GLN A 260 3.77 -13.56 -14.05
C GLN A 260 3.72 -12.26 -14.86
N PRO A 261 3.94 -12.28 -16.19
CA PRO A 261 3.90 -11.06 -17.01
C PRO A 261 2.56 -10.33 -16.91
N VAL A 262 2.60 -9.01 -16.67
CA VAL A 262 1.41 -8.16 -16.66
C VAL A 262 1.29 -7.44 -17.99
N LYS A 263 0.26 -7.78 -18.76
CA LYS A 263 -0.08 -7.09 -20.01
C LYS A 263 -1.11 -5.99 -19.72
N VAL A 264 -0.76 -4.75 -20.06
CA VAL A 264 -1.67 -3.60 -19.96
C VAL A 264 -1.89 -3.01 -21.35
N ASP A 265 -3.09 -3.26 -21.90
CA ASP A 265 -3.46 -2.77 -23.22
C ASP A 265 -4.00 -1.34 -23.15
N GLN A 266 -3.57 -0.49 -24.09
CA GLN A 266 -4.17 0.82 -24.29
C GLN A 266 -5.65 0.66 -24.66
N PRO A 267 -6.55 1.48 -24.10
CA PRO A 267 -7.92 1.52 -24.57
C PRO A 267 -8.04 1.94 -26.05
N PRO A 268 -9.10 1.52 -26.75
CA PRO A 268 -9.37 1.98 -28.12
C PRO A 268 -9.46 3.51 -28.18
N ALA A 269 -8.77 4.14 -29.14
CA ALA A 269 -8.66 5.60 -29.20
C ALA A 269 -10.01 6.33 -29.27
N GLY A 270 -11.02 5.75 -29.96
CA GLY A 270 -12.38 6.31 -30.05
C GLY A 270 -13.22 6.22 -28.76
N ASP A 271 -12.69 5.52 -27.75
CA ASP A 271 -13.30 5.42 -26.43
C ASP A 271 -12.57 6.23 -25.37
N VAL A 272 -11.49 6.93 -25.73
CA VAL A 272 -10.68 7.71 -24.80
C VAL A 272 -11.10 9.18 -24.80
N ILE A 273 -11.26 9.74 -23.61
CA ILE A 273 -11.52 11.16 -23.37
C ILE A 273 -10.46 11.67 -22.40
N ASP A 274 -9.70 12.70 -22.78
CA ASP A 274 -8.71 13.30 -21.90
C ASP A 274 -9.39 14.13 -20.80
N ILE A 275 -8.93 13.96 -19.55
CA ILE A 275 -9.35 14.77 -18.42
C ILE A 275 -8.76 16.18 -18.61
N PRO A 276 -9.58 17.25 -18.59
CA PRO A 276 -9.09 18.60 -18.78
C PRO A 276 -8.16 18.99 -17.63
N LYS A 277 -6.98 19.51 -17.98
CA LYS A 277 -6.06 20.09 -17.00
C LYS A 277 -6.70 21.36 -16.42
N ARG A 278 -7.00 21.38 -15.13
CA ARG A 278 -7.36 22.63 -14.45
C ARG A 278 -6.10 23.49 -14.31
N SER A 279 -5.93 24.45 -15.22
CA SER A 279 -4.94 25.51 -15.08
C SER A 279 -5.37 26.44 -13.93
N SER A 280 -4.53 26.60 -12.91
CA SER A 280 -4.64 27.68 -11.93
C SER A 280 -4.33 29.02 -12.61
N ALA A 281 -5.29 29.57 -13.37
CA ALA A 281 -5.19 30.92 -13.93
C ALA A 281 -6.07 31.87 -13.11
N SER A 282 -5.61 32.25 -11.92
CA SER A 282 -5.99 33.53 -11.30
C SER A 282 -4.99 34.59 -11.75
N ALA A 283 -5.01 34.92 -13.05
CA ALA A 283 -4.43 36.17 -13.51
C ALA A 283 -5.54 37.23 -13.40
N THR A 284 -5.60 37.88 -12.25
CA THR A 284 -6.36 39.12 -12.08
C THR A 284 -5.90 40.09 -13.16
N PRO A 285 -6.79 40.67 -13.99
CA PRO A 285 -6.39 41.74 -14.90
C PRO A 285 -5.92 42.92 -14.04
N SER A 286 -4.65 43.30 -14.13
CA SER A 286 -4.20 44.60 -13.62
C SER A 286 -4.96 45.69 -14.37
N SER A 287 -5.79 46.44 -13.65
CA SER A 287 -6.46 47.63 -14.17
C SER A 287 -5.44 48.60 -14.79
N PRO A 288 -5.74 49.21 -15.94
CA PRO A 288 -4.87 50.21 -16.54
C PRO A 288 -4.84 51.46 -15.66
N LYS A 289 -3.62 51.92 -15.35
CA LYS A 289 -3.36 53.17 -14.65
C LYS A 289 -3.74 54.32 -15.60
N THR A 290 -4.92 54.89 -15.43
CA THR A 290 -5.31 56.14 -16.10
C THR A 290 -4.39 57.25 -15.59
N GLY A 291 -3.49 57.69 -16.46
CA GLY A 291 -2.82 58.97 -16.30
C GLY A 291 -3.82 60.09 -16.55
N ALA A 292 -3.93 61.01 -15.59
CA ALA A 292 -4.42 62.35 -15.85
C ALA A 292 -3.44 63.31 -15.16
N ALA A 293 -2.64 63.95 -15.99
CA ALA A 293 -1.90 65.16 -15.66
C ALA A 293 -2.80 66.35 -16.04
N ALA A 294 -3.04 67.23 -15.06
CA ALA A 294 -3.16 68.68 -15.19
C ALA A 294 -3.36 69.25 -13.78
#